data_AF-A0A1E7J4D4-F1
#
_entry.id   AF-A0A1E7J4D4-F1
#
_cell.length_a   1.000
_cell.length_b   1.000
_cell.length_c   1.000
_cell.angle_alpha   90.00
_cell.angle_beta   90.00
_cell.angle_gamma   90.00
#
_symmetry.space_group_name_H-M   'P 1'
#
loop_
_entity.id
_entity.type
_entity.pdbx_description
1 polymer ?
#
loop_
_entity_poly.entity_id
_entity_poly.type
_entity_poly.pdbx_seq_one_letter_code
_entity_poly.pdbx_strand_id
1 'polypeptide(L)'
;MALKEEGVEVVTQRVFTALGAEHPGALEKPRRGESRPDRDLAIYMLCHMGIFTHQAIGKHFGVGYTSISGALKRAQALIQSDQELRQRIVGILNDK
;
A
#
# COMPACT_ATOMS: atom_id res chain seq x y z
N MET A 1 14.39 -10.58 6.54
CA MET A 1 14.31 -11.91 5.89
C MET A 1 12.93 -12.57 6.11
N ALA A 2 12.23 -12.30 7.22
CA ALA A 2 10.90 -12.87 7.52
C ALA A 2 9.76 -12.47 6.54
N LEU A 3 9.70 -11.21 6.08
CA LEU A 3 8.58 -10.73 5.23
C LEU A 3 8.49 -11.38 3.83
N LYS A 4 9.57 -12.00 3.33
CA LYS A 4 9.57 -12.71 2.03
C LYS A 4 8.91 -14.08 2.10
N GLU A 5 8.89 -14.69 3.28
CA GLU A 5 8.24 -15.98 3.53
C GLU A 5 6.74 -15.80 3.81
N GLU A 6 6.35 -14.59 4.18
CA GLU A 6 4.96 -14.19 4.35
C GLU A 6 4.32 -13.81 3.00
N GLY A 7 3.08 -14.28 2.76
CA GLY A 7 2.33 -13.93 1.56
C GLY A 7 1.95 -12.45 1.49
N VAL A 8 1.68 -11.96 0.28
CA VAL A 8 1.29 -10.54 0.03
C VAL A 8 0.14 -10.08 0.92
N GLU A 9 -0.83 -10.96 1.21
CA GLU A 9 -1.97 -10.68 2.07
C GLU A 9 -1.56 -10.34 3.51
N VAL A 10 -0.67 -11.13 4.11
CA VAL A 10 -0.21 -10.92 5.49
C VAL A 10 0.56 -9.60 5.60
N VAL A 11 1.43 -9.33 4.63
CA VAL A 11 2.19 -8.08 4.61
C VAL A 11 1.28 -6.88 4.36
N THR A 12 0.28 -6.99 3.48
CA THR A 12 -0.73 -5.94 3.28
C THR A 12 -1.47 -5.63 4.58
N GLN A 13 -1.91 -6.65 5.31
CA GLN A 13 -2.61 -6.47 6.57
C GLN A 13 -1.75 -5.75 7.63
N ARG A 14 -0.46 -6.08 7.70
CA ARG A 14 0.50 -5.36 8.57
C ARG A 14 0.66 -3.90 8.14
N VAL A 15 0.76 -3.64 6.84
CA VAL A 15 0.85 -2.27 6.31
C VAL A 15 -0.40 -1.47 6.68
N PHE A 16 -1.61 -2.02 6.49
CA PHE A 16 -2.83 -1.32 6.88
C PHE A 16 -2.91 -1.06 8.39
N THR A 17 -2.49 -2.03 9.20
CA THR A 17 -2.44 -1.87 10.66
C THR A 17 -1.49 -0.73 11.05
N ALA A 18 -0.30 -0.69 10.44
CA ALA A 18 0.69 0.37 10.67
C ALA A 18 0.20 1.75 10.21
N LEU A 19 -0.59 1.80 9.12
CA LEU A 19 -1.28 3.01 8.64
C LEU A 19 -2.47 3.42 9.50
N GLY A 20 -2.95 2.56 10.40
CA GLY A 20 -4.14 2.80 11.21
C GLY A 20 -5.41 2.83 10.38
N ALA A 21 -5.44 2.13 9.24
CA ALA A 21 -6.57 2.11 8.33
C ALA A 21 -7.79 1.44 8.99
N GLU A 22 -8.94 2.10 8.93
CA GLU A 22 -10.21 1.51 9.39
C GLU A 22 -10.73 0.53 8.33
N HIS A 23 -11.05 -0.70 8.75
CA HIS A 23 -11.57 -1.77 7.89
C HIS A 23 -10.68 -2.20 6.71
N PRO A 24 -9.47 -2.75 6.97
CA PRO A 24 -8.49 -3.12 5.94
C PRO A 24 -9.01 -4.06 4.85
N GLY A 25 -9.80 -5.07 5.21
CA GLY A 25 -10.38 -6.01 4.22
C GLY A 25 -11.35 -5.33 3.23
N ALA A 26 -11.90 -4.17 3.56
CA ALA A 26 -12.73 -3.40 2.63
C ALA A 26 -11.88 -2.67 1.58
N LEU A 27 -10.62 -2.37 1.87
CA LEU A 27 -9.71 -1.56 1.03
C LEU A 27 -9.04 -2.37 -0.09
N GLU A 28 -8.99 -3.69 0.02
CA GLU A 28 -8.34 -4.54 -0.98
C GLU A 28 -9.08 -4.52 -2.32
N LYS A 29 -10.41 -4.47 -2.30
CA LYS A 29 -11.23 -4.49 -3.53
C LYS A 29 -11.35 -3.08 -4.13
N PRO A 30 -11.17 -2.93 -5.46
CA PRO A 30 -11.41 -1.66 -6.12
C PRO A 30 -12.90 -1.31 -6.09
N ARG A 31 -13.22 -0.05 -5.78
CA ARG A 31 -14.57 0.49 -5.94
C ARG A 31 -14.52 1.69 -6.88
N ARG A 32 -15.39 1.66 -7.89
CA ARG A 32 -15.43 2.70 -8.92
C ARG A 32 -15.97 4.00 -8.31
N GLY A 33 -15.22 5.09 -8.49
CA GLY A 33 -15.63 6.43 -8.03
C GLY A 33 -15.32 6.74 -6.57
N GLU A 34 -14.75 5.82 -5.80
CA GLU A 34 -14.31 6.06 -4.42
C GLU A 34 -12.80 6.34 -4.38
N SER A 35 -12.41 7.46 -3.77
CA SER A 35 -11.02 7.71 -3.41
C SER A 35 -10.68 6.94 -2.14
N ARG A 36 -9.59 6.15 -2.15
CA ARG A 36 -9.16 5.33 -1.02
C ARG A 36 -7.68 5.55 -0.76
N PRO A 37 -7.32 6.67 -0.08
CA PRO A 37 -5.93 7.05 0.13
C PRO A 37 -5.12 5.94 0.82
N ASP A 38 -5.70 5.26 1.81
CA ASP A 38 -5.04 4.16 2.53
C ASP A 38 -4.67 2.98 1.62
N ARG A 39 -5.51 2.67 0.63
CA ARG A 39 -5.23 1.63 -0.38
C ARG A 39 -4.06 2.04 -1.26
N ASP A 40 -4.05 3.29 -1.72
CA ASP A 40 -2.97 3.81 -2.56
C ASP A 40 -1.65 3.85 -1.77
N LEU A 41 -1.69 4.25 -0.50
CA LEU A 41 -0.56 4.23 0.43
C LEU A 41 -0.05 2.81 0.67
N ALA A 42 -0.94 1.84 0.87
CA ALA A 42 -0.55 0.44 1.03
C ALA A 42 0.15 -0.11 -0.22
N ILE A 43 -0.40 0.16 -1.41
CA ILE A 43 0.24 -0.19 -2.69
C ILE A 43 1.62 0.46 -2.81
N TYR A 44 1.73 1.75 -2.47
CA TYR A 44 3.00 2.47 -2.48
C TYR A 44 4.04 1.81 -1.56
N MET A 45 3.66 1.50 -0.33
CA MET A 45 4.57 0.89 0.64
C MET A 45 5.01 -0.49 0.18
N LEU A 46 4.09 -1.35 -0.27
CA LEU A 46 4.39 -2.70 -0.80
C LEU A 46 5.37 -2.66 -1.98
N CYS A 47 5.15 -1.74 -2.93
CA CYS A 47 6.08 -1.51 -4.03
C CYS A 47 7.46 -1.06 -3.51
N HIS A 48 7.49 -0.13 -2.55
CA HIS A 48 8.74 0.40 -2.00
C HIS A 48 9.49 -0.62 -1.14
N MET A 49 8.82 -1.64 -0.57
CA MET A 49 9.50 -2.73 0.12
C MET A 49 10.31 -3.62 -0.83
N GLY A 50 9.96 -3.66 -2.12
CA GLY A 50 10.65 -4.50 -3.12
C GLY A 50 10.50 -6.00 -2.87
N ILE A 51 9.54 -6.42 -2.03
CA ILE A 51 9.31 -7.82 -1.65
C ILE A 51 8.45 -8.54 -2.70
N PHE A 52 7.46 -7.84 -3.26
CA PHE A 52 6.49 -8.39 -4.19
C PHE A 52 6.57 -7.69 -5.55
N THR A 53 6.29 -8.44 -6.62
CA THR A 53 6.19 -7.85 -7.97
C THR A 53 4.91 -7.01 -8.09
N HIS A 54 4.92 -6.02 -8.98
CA HIS A 54 3.71 -5.24 -9.29
C HIS A 54 2.54 -6.12 -9.75
N GLN A 55 2.82 -7.27 -10.38
CA GLN A 55 1.81 -8.23 -10.77
C GLN A 55 1.19 -8.93 -9.55
N ALA A 56 2.01 -9.35 -8.58
CA ALA A 56 1.52 -9.96 -7.34
C ALA A 56 0.68 -8.98 -6.50
N ILE A 57 1.17 -7.74 -6.39
CA ILE A 57 0.44 -6.64 -5.72
C ILE A 57 -0.88 -6.38 -6.46
N GLY A 58 -0.84 -6.19 -7.78
CA GLY A 58 -2.04 -5.97 -8.59
C GLY A 58 -3.07 -7.09 -8.45
N LYS A 59 -2.64 -8.35 -8.49
CA LYS A 59 -3.51 -9.51 -8.28
C LYS A 59 -4.20 -9.47 -6.91
N HIS A 60 -3.45 -9.17 -5.85
CA HIS A 60 -4.00 -9.08 -4.50
C HIS A 60 -5.04 -7.95 -4.38
N PHE A 61 -4.76 -6.78 -4.94
CA PHE A 61 -5.69 -5.65 -4.95
C PHE A 61 -6.76 -5.72 -6.05
N GLY A 62 -6.86 -6.83 -6.80
CA GLY A 62 -7.83 -7.01 -7.88
C GLY A 62 -7.71 -5.97 -9.00
N VAL A 63 -6.50 -5.47 -9.29
CA VAL A 63 -6.26 -4.43 -10.31
C VAL A 63 -5.13 -4.77 -11.26
N GLY A 64 -5.19 -4.19 -12.46
CA GLY A 64 -4.14 -4.31 -13.46
C GLY A 64 -2.89 -3.49 -13.13
N TYR A 65 -1.79 -3.81 -13.80
CA TYR A 65 -0.50 -3.14 -13.63
C TYR A 65 -0.58 -1.61 -13.81
N THR A 66 -1.38 -1.12 -14.76
CA THR A 66 -1.54 0.32 -15.01
C THR A 66 -2.23 1.05 -13.85
N SER A 67 -3.11 0.36 -13.12
CA SER A 67 -3.75 0.91 -11.91
C SER A 67 -2.78 1.06 -10.74
N ILE A 68 -1.75 0.21 -10.67
CA ILE A 68 -0.66 0.35 -9.69
C ILE A 68 0.08 1.67 -9.93
N SER A 69 0.48 1.96 -11.17
CA SER A 69 1.14 3.24 -11.49
C SER A 69 0.28 4.46 -11.11
N GLY A 70 -1.04 4.37 -11.28
CA GLY A 70 -1.97 5.42 -10.83
C GLY A 70 -2.03 5.57 -9.31
N ALA A 71 -2.08 4.45 -8.57
CA ALA A 71 -2.04 4.44 -7.11
C ALA A 71 -0.73 5.03 -6.57
N LEU A 72 0.41 4.68 -7.16
CA LEU A 72 1.71 5.23 -6.78
C LEU A 72 1.74 6.75 -6.91
N LYS A 73 1.22 7.30 -8.02
CA LYS A 73 1.17 8.75 -8.24
C LYS A 73 0.30 9.47 -7.19
N ARG A 74 -0.88 8.92 -6.89
CA ARG A 74 -1.80 9.51 -5.89
C ARG A 74 -1.21 9.43 -4.48
N ALA A 75 -0.65 8.29 -4.10
CA ALA A 75 0.04 8.12 -2.83
C ALA A 75 1.21 9.10 -2.69
N GLN A 76 2.05 9.23 -3.73
CA GLN A 76 3.18 10.14 -3.71
C GLN A 76 2.74 11.60 -3.57
N ALA A 77 1.68 12.01 -4.27
CA ALA A 77 1.12 13.36 -4.12
C ALA A 77 0.63 13.61 -2.68
N LEU A 78 -0.06 12.64 -2.08
CA LEU A 78 -0.54 12.73 -0.70
C LEU A 78 0.62 12.85 0.30
N ILE A 79 1.65 12.02 0.15
CA ILE A 79 2.86 12.04 0.98
C ILE A 79 3.61 13.37 0.85
N GLN A 80 3.63 13.98 -0.34
CA GLN A 80 4.27 15.27 -0.55
C GLN A 80 3.49 16.42 0.08
N SER A 81 2.16 16.31 0.15
CA SER A 81 1.31 17.33 0.78
C SER A 81 1.23 17.25 2.30
N ASP A 82 1.65 16.13 2.91
CA ASP A 82 1.51 15.88 4.35
C ASP A 82 2.84 15.42 4.96
N GLN A 83 3.49 16.33 5.69
CA GLN A 83 4.77 16.08 6.33
C GLN A 83 4.67 15.04 7.46
N GLU A 84 3.58 15.01 8.22
CA GLU A 84 3.40 14.05 9.32
C GLU A 84 3.22 12.65 8.76
N LEU A 85 2.36 12.51 7.76
CA LEU A 85 2.17 11.25 7.02
C LEU A 85 3.48 10.74 6.42
N ARG A 86 4.27 11.64 5.82
CA ARG A 86 5.58 11.29 5.28
C ARG A 86 6.51 10.72 6.35
N GLN A 87 6.60 11.36 7.52
CA GLN A 87 7.43 10.86 8.63
C GLN A 87 6.95 9.50 9.12
N ARG A 88 5.64 9.33 9.25
CA ARG A 88 5.03 8.05 9.64
C ARG A 88 5.38 6.94 8.65
N ILE A 89 5.25 7.18 7.35
CA ILE A 89 5.58 6.19 6.31
C ILE A 89 7.07 5.84 6.33
N VAL A 90 7.96 6.83 6.47
CA VAL A 90 9.40 6.58 6.61
C VAL A 90 9.69 5.72 7.84
N GLY A 91 9.06 5.99 8.97
CA GLY A 91 9.16 5.15 10.18
C GLY A 91 8.76 3.70 9.90
N ILE A 92 7.59 3.47 9.31
CA ILE A 92 7.11 2.12 8.99
C ILE A 92 8.02 1.40 7.99
N LEU A 93 8.58 2.14 7.01
CA LEU A 93 9.47 1.55 6.01
C LEU A 93 10.84 1.17 6.57
N ASN A 94 11.30 1.86 7.63
CA ASN A 94 12.58 1.63 8.30
C ASN A 94 12.48 0.58 9.43
N ASP A 95 11.32 0.40 10.05
CA ASP A 95 11.05 -0.64 11.07
C ASP A 95 10.91 -2.07 10.49
N LYS A 96 11.51 -2.34 9.31
CA LYS A 96 11.42 -3.62 8.60
C LYS A 96 12.51 -4.63 8.92
#